data_AF-A0A5B9Y0U4-F1
#
_entry.id   AF-A0A5B9Y0U4-F1
#
_cell.length_a   1.000
_cell.length_b   1.000
_cell.length_c   1.000
_cell.angle_alpha   90.00
_cell.angle_beta   90.00
_cell.angle_gamma   90.00
#
_symmetry.space_group_name_H-M   'P 1'
#
loop_
_entity.id
_entity.type
_entity.pdbx_description
1 polymer ?
#
loop_
_entity_poly.entity_id
_entity_poly.type
_entity_poly.pdbx_seq_one_letter_code
_entity_poly.pdbx_strand_id
1 'polypeptide(L)'
;WQSCSEWEEFKASGYSTANGGRITFDNPCDYFTTGKTKAMTLSLSVLVAIEMFNALNALSEDYSLLQMPPWSNPYLLVAIALSFSLHFVILYVPFLADIFNITPLSIEEWQLVLLWSLPVILLDEVLKL
;
A
#
# COMPACT_ATOMS: atom_id res chain seq x y z
N TRP A 1 -9.69 -11.96 18.17
CA TRP A 1 -11.04 -11.70 17.62
C TRP A 1 -12.17 -12.43 18.34
N GLN A 2 -11.93 -13.56 19.04
CA GLN A 2 -13.00 -14.34 19.69
C GLN A 2 -13.76 -13.58 20.82
N SER A 3 -13.13 -12.59 21.45
CA SER A 3 -13.77 -11.71 22.45
C SER A 3 -14.39 -10.44 21.86
N CYS A 4 -14.61 -10.37 20.54
CA CYS A 4 -15.13 -9.15 19.89
C CYS A 4 -16.49 -8.71 20.46
N SER A 5 -17.31 -9.64 20.92
CA SER A 5 -18.60 -9.35 21.57
C SER A 5 -18.48 -8.58 22.89
N GLU A 6 -17.28 -8.52 23.49
CA GLU A 6 -17.03 -7.78 24.74
C GLU A 6 -16.65 -6.31 24.49
N TRP A 7 -16.43 -5.91 23.22
CA TRP A 7 -15.97 -4.57 22.87
C TRP A 7 -17.15 -3.68 22.50
N GLU A 8 -17.77 -3.05 23.50
CA GLU A 8 -18.99 -2.23 23.32
C GLU A 8 -18.79 -0.99 22.43
N GLU A 9 -17.57 -0.46 22.33
CA GLU A 9 -17.25 0.74 21.55
C GLU A 9 -16.67 0.46 20.15
N PHE A 10 -16.55 -0.81 19.75
CA PHE A 10 -15.94 -1.16 18.47
C PHE A 10 -16.89 -0.84 17.30
N LYS A 11 -16.50 0.14 16.46
CA LYS A 11 -17.19 0.49 15.22
C LYS A 11 -16.26 0.26 14.02
N ALA A 12 -16.71 -0.58 13.09
CA ALA A 12 -16.01 -0.82 11.85
C ALA A 12 -16.52 0.13 10.75
N SER A 13 -15.61 0.80 10.03
CA SER A 13 -15.95 1.57 8.84
C SER A 13 -16.15 0.65 7.64
N GLY A 14 -17.18 0.91 6.86
CA GLY A 14 -17.40 0.23 5.58
C GLY A 14 -16.44 0.71 4.50
N TYR A 15 -16.17 -0.13 3.52
CA TYR A 15 -15.27 0.19 2.40
C TYR A 15 -15.87 -0.19 1.04
N SER A 16 -15.35 0.42 -0.04
CA SER A 16 -15.78 0.15 -1.41
C SER A 16 -15.06 -1.07 -1.99
N THR A 17 -15.77 -1.89 -2.76
CA THR A 17 -15.24 -3.05 -3.48
C THR A 17 -14.85 -2.68 -4.91
N ALA A 18 -14.01 -3.51 -5.55
CA ALA A 18 -13.55 -3.30 -6.93
C ALA A 18 -14.71 -3.24 -7.94
N ASN A 19 -15.81 -3.94 -7.65
CA ASN A 19 -17.01 -4.02 -8.49
C ASN A 19 -18.01 -2.86 -8.24
N GLY A 20 -17.60 -1.82 -7.51
CA GLY A 20 -18.44 -0.64 -7.21
C GLY A 20 -19.46 -0.85 -6.08
N GLY A 21 -19.44 -2.01 -5.42
CA GLY A 21 -20.23 -2.27 -4.22
C GLY A 21 -19.64 -1.59 -2.98
N ARG A 22 -20.44 -1.46 -1.91
CA ARG A 22 -19.96 -1.02 -0.59
C ARG A 22 -20.27 -2.10 0.44
N ILE A 23 -19.28 -2.50 1.22
CA ILE A 23 -19.46 -3.42 2.33
C ILE A 23 -19.68 -2.58 3.58
N THR A 24 -20.83 -2.77 4.22
CA THR A 24 -21.17 -2.20 5.53
C THR A 24 -21.25 -3.33 6.55
N PHE A 25 -20.87 -3.03 7.79
CA PHE A 25 -20.85 -4.01 8.87
C PHE A 25 -21.98 -3.71 9.85
N ASP A 26 -23.07 -4.48 9.77
CA ASP A 26 -24.17 -4.38 10.73
C ASP A 26 -23.75 -4.97 12.09
N ASN A 27 -23.02 -6.09 12.06
CA ASN A 27 -22.28 -6.60 13.21
C ASN A 27 -20.80 -6.23 13.07
N PRO A 28 -20.22 -5.46 14.01
CA PRO A 28 -18.84 -4.99 13.88
C PRO A 28 -17.83 -6.17 13.90
N CYS A 29 -18.17 -7.31 14.49
CA CYS A 29 -17.28 -8.47 14.52
C CYS A 29 -17.04 -9.13 13.15
N ASP A 30 -17.94 -8.92 12.19
CA ASP A 30 -17.77 -9.41 10.81
C ASP A 30 -16.63 -8.68 10.07
N TYR A 31 -16.15 -7.57 10.61
CA TYR A 31 -14.95 -6.90 10.12
C TYR A 31 -13.71 -7.82 10.19
N PHE A 32 -13.62 -8.71 11.20
CA PHE A 32 -12.46 -9.60 11.36
C PHE A 32 -12.49 -10.84 10.46
N THR A 33 -13.57 -11.04 9.71
CA THR A 33 -13.69 -12.09 8.69
C THR A 33 -13.63 -11.45 7.31
N THR A 34 -14.56 -10.56 7.02
CA THR A 34 -14.75 -9.95 5.68
C THR A 34 -13.86 -8.73 5.46
N GLY A 35 -13.47 -8.00 6.52
CA GLY A 35 -12.57 -6.85 6.43
C GLY A 35 -11.09 -7.21 6.26
N LYS A 36 -10.71 -8.49 6.44
CA LYS A 36 -9.32 -8.96 6.30
C LYS A 36 -8.69 -8.61 4.96
N THR A 37 -9.47 -8.73 3.88
CA THR A 37 -9.03 -8.39 2.53
C THR A 37 -8.52 -6.95 2.42
N LYS A 38 -9.20 -6.02 3.10
CA LYS A 38 -8.83 -4.61 3.11
C LYS A 38 -7.48 -4.40 3.81
N ALA A 39 -7.31 -5.00 4.99
CA ALA A 39 -6.06 -4.96 5.74
C ALA A 39 -4.89 -5.59 4.97
N MET A 40 -5.12 -6.73 4.31
CA MET A 40 -4.14 -7.36 3.43
C MET A 40 -3.74 -6.46 2.26
N THR A 41 -4.70 -5.78 1.63
CA THR A 41 -4.41 -4.89 0.51
C THR A 41 -3.60 -3.68 0.94
N LEU A 42 -3.91 -3.10 2.11
CA LEU A 42 -3.13 -2.02 2.71
C LEU A 42 -1.69 -2.47 2.98
N SER A 43 -1.51 -3.63 3.62
CA SER A 43 -0.20 -4.20 3.92
C SER A 43 0.61 -4.47 2.66
N LEU A 44 0.00 -5.07 1.63
CA LEU A 44 0.64 -5.31 0.34
C LEU A 44 1.06 -4.00 -0.32
N SER A 45 0.20 -2.97 -0.30
CA SER A 45 0.50 -1.67 -0.91
C SER A 45 1.64 -0.94 -0.21
N VAL A 46 1.71 -1.01 1.13
CA VAL A 46 2.85 -0.48 1.90
C VAL A 46 4.13 -1.21 1.53
N LEU A 47 4.10 -2.55 1.47
CA LEU A 47 5.26 -3.35 1.10
C LEU A 47 5.77 -2.99 -0.29
N VAL A 48 4.88 -2.94 -1.29
CA VAL A 48 5.26 -2.55 -2.67
C VAL A 48 5.85 -1.14 -2.70
N ALA A 49 5.25 -0.18 -1.99
CA ALA A 49 5.78 1.18 -1.91
C ALA A 49 7.18 1.22 -1.27
N ILE A 50 7.41 0.47 -0.18
CA ILE A 50 8.71 0.34 0.47
C ILE A 50 9.76 -0.24 -0.49
N GLU A 51 9.46 -1.33 -1.18
CA GLU A 51 10.39 -1.96 -2.12
C GLU A 51 10.76 -1.02 -3.28
N MET A 52 9.80 -0.25 -3.78
CA MET A 52 10.06 0.71 -4.87
C MET A 52 10.89 1.91 -4.37
N PHE A 53 10.64 2.39 -3.14
CA PHE A 53 11.46 3.42 -2.51
C PHE A 53 12.87 2.91 -2.20
N ASN A 54 13.00 1.67 -1.76
CA ASN A 54 14.30 1.02 -1.58
C ASN A 54 15.04 0.88 -2.91
N ALA A 55 14.37 0.54 -4.01
CA ALA A 55 14.97 0.51 -5.34
C ALA A 55 15.47 1.89 -5.79
N LEU A 56 14.74 2.97 -5.47
CA LEU A 56 15.22 4.35 -5.67
C LEU A 56 16.43 4.68 -4.79
N ASN A 57 16.48 4.17 -3.56
CA ASN A 57 17.63 4.34 -2.67
C ASN A 57 18.85 3.54 -3.14
N ALA A 58 18.66 2.34 -3.70
CA ALA A 58 19.74 1.57 -4.30
C ALA A 58 20.35 2.29 -5.52
N LEU A 59 19.57 3.10 -6.24
CA LEU A 59 20.11 3.95 -7.30
C LEU A 59 21.05 5.05 -6.78
N SER A 60 20.75 5.58 -5.60
CA SER A 60 21.56 6.61 -4.93
C SER A 60 22.64 5.99 -4.03
N GLU A 61 23.02 4.72 -4.23
CA GLU A 61 24.06 4.07 -3.41
C GLU A 61 25.44 4.71 -3.63
N ASP A 62 25.75 5.19 -4.84
CA ASP A 62 27.04 5.83 -5.13
C ASP A 62 27.15 7.26 -4.55
N TYR A 63 26.03 7.97 -4.33
CA TYR A 63 25.97 9.35 -3.79
C TYR A 63 24.58 9.67 -3.22
N SER A 64 24.48 10.49 -2.16
CA SER A 64 23.22 10.97 -1.58
C SER A 64 22.19 11.40 -2.65
N LEU A 65 20.89 11.14 -2.40
CA LEU A 65 19.75 11.56 -3.24
C LEU A 65 19.77 13.07 -3.57
N LEU A 66 20.41 13.89 -2.73
CA LEU A 66 20.57 15.33 -2.93
C LEU A 66 21.65 15.68 -3.97
N GLN A 67 22.59 14.77 -4.22
CA GLN A 67 23.78 15.01 -5.04
C GLN A 67 23.72 14.29 -6.40
N MET A 68 23.03 13.16 -6.48
CA MET A 68 22.71 12.49 -7.74
C MET A 68 21.21 12.52 -8.00
N PRO A 69 20.77 13.14 -9.10
CA PRO A 69 19.38 13.13 -9.42
C PRO A 69 18.92 11.75 -9.92
N PRO A 70 17.66 11.36 -9.65
CA PRO A 70 17.14 10.02 -9.95
C PRO A 70 17.15 9.66 -11.44
N TRP A 71 17.29 10.64 -12.35
CA TRP A 71 17.35 10.42 -13.81
C TRP A 71 18.68 9.88 -14.33
N SER A 72 19.68 9.64 -13.49
CA SER A 72 20.96 9.04 -13.91
C SER A 72 20.81 7.63 -14.50
N ASN A 73 19.80 6.86 -14.08
CA ASN A 73 19.48 5.55 -14.67
C ASN A 73 18.02 5.49 -15.14
N PRO A 74 17.74 5.84 -16.41
CA PRO A 74 16.38 5.85 -16.93
C PRO A 74 15.76 4.45 -17.00
N TYR A 75 16.55 3.39 -17.16
CA TYR A 75 16.02 2.02 -17.22
C TYR A 75 15.45 1.57 -15.87
N LEU A 76 16.12 1.92 -14.76
CA LEU A 76 15.61 1.63 -13.43
C LEU A 76 14.35 2.42 -13.12
N LEU A 77 14.30 3.71 -13.49
CA LEU A 77 13.09 4.52 -13.35
C LEU A 77 11.91 3.95 -14.12
N VAL A 78 12.14 3.45 -15.35
CA VAL A 78 11.11 2.76 -16.13
C VAL A 78 10.65 1.49 -15.43
N ALA A 79 11.56 0.70 -14.84
CA ALA A 79 11.18 -0.51 -14.10
C ALA A 79 10.34 -0.21 -12.85
N ILE A 80 10.67 0.86 -12.12
CA ILE A 80 9.90 1.32 -10.95
C ILE A 80 8.53 1.85 -11.37
N ALA A 81 8.48 2.69 -12.42
CA ALA A 81 7.24 3.22 -12.96
C ALA A 81 6.32 2.10 -13.47
N LEU A 82 6.88 1.10 -14.15
CA LEU A 82 6.15 -0.08 -14.62
C LEU A 82 5.61 -0.88 -13.43
N SER A 83 6.41 -1.09 -12.38
CA SER A 83 5.99 -1.80 -11.18
C SER A 83 4.83 -1.11 -10.46
N PHE A 84 4.89 0.22 -10.27
CA PHE A 84 3.76 0.98 -9.74
C PHE A 84 2.53 0.91 -10.64
N SER A 85 2.72 1.00 -11.96
CA SER A 85 1.62 0.89 -12.93
C SER A 85 0.93 -0.46 -12.83
N LEU A 86 1.69 -1.56 -12.74
CA LEU A 86 1.13 -2.89 -12.53
C LEU A 86 0.38 -2.98 -11.20
N HIS A 87 0.92 -2.40 -10.12
CA HIS A 87 0.23 -2.36 -8.82
C HIS A 87 -1.11 -1.63 -8.89
N PHE A 88 -1.20 -0.53 -9.65
CA PHE A 88 -2.47 0.15 -9.89
C PHE A 88 -3.42 -0.68 -10.76
N VAL A 89 -2.91 -1.39 -11.77
CA VAL A 89 -3.71 -2.27 -12.63
C VAL A 89 -4.34 -3.40 -11.80
N ILE A 90 -3.60 -4.07 -10.92
CA ILE A 90 -4.17 -5.13 -10.09
C ILE A 90 -5.24 -4.61 -9.12
N LEU A 91 -5.09 -3.38 -8.60
CA LEU A 91 -6.03 -2.79 -7.63
C LEU A 91 -7.32 -2.28 -8.26
N TYR A 92 -7.24 -1.69 -9.45
CA TYR A 92 -8.38 -1.00 -10.07
C TYR A 92 -9.04 -1.79 -11.21
N VAL A 93 -8.41 -2.85 -11.72
CA VAL A 93 -9.06 -3.76 -12.67
C VAL A 93 -9.80 -4.85 -11.89
N PRO A 94 -11.15 -4.88 -11.93
CA PRO A 94 -11.96 -5.77 -11.08
C PRO A 94 -11.63 -7.26 -11.28
N PHE A 95 -11.35 -7.67 -12.52
CA PHE A 95 -10.94 -9.05 -12.83
C PHE A 95 -9.67 -9.47 -12.09
N LEU A 96 -8.66 -8.59 -12.01
CA LEU A 96 -7.42 -8.89 -11.31
C LEU A 96 -7.62 -8.77 -9.79
N ALA A 97 -8.37 -7.77 -9.35
CA ALA A 97 -8.65 -7.58 -7.93
C ALA A 97 -9.36 -8.80 -7.31
N ASP A 98 -10.29 -9.42 -8.04
CA ASP A 98 -10.98 -10.64 -7.60
C ASP A 98 -10.03 -11.86 -7.56
N ILE A 99 -9.11 -12.00 -8.52
CA ILE A 99 -8.11 -13.09 -8.54
C ILE A 99 -7.16 -12.97 -7.34
N PHE A 100 -6.66 -11.77 -7.07
CA PHE A 100 -5.72 -11.51 -5.98
C PHE A 100 -6.42 -11.32 -4.62
N ASN A 101 -7.75 -11.35 -4.57
CA ASN A 101 -8.55 -11.03 -3.39
C ASN A 101 -8.08 -9.73 -2.74
N ILE A 102 -8.11 -8.63 -3.48
CA ILE A 102 -7.73 -7.29 -3.04
C ILE A 102 -8.84 -6.28 -3.29
N THR A 103 -8.79 -5.15 -2.61
CA THR A 103 -9.83 -4.10 -2.67
C THR A 103 -9.23 -2.76 -3.07
N PRO A 104 -9.93 -1.95 -3.87
CA PRO A 104 -9.41 -0.64 -4.27
C PRO A 104 -9.23 0.25 -3.05
N LEU A 105 -8.11 0.99 -3.03
CA LEU A 105 -7.80 1.94 -1.96
C LEU A 105 -8.39 3.31 -2.25
N SER A 106 -8.86 3.99 -1.20
CA SER A 106 -9.23 5.41 -1.26
C SER A 106 -7.99 6.30 -1.22
N ILE A 107 -8.17 7.59 -1.53
CA ILE A 107 -7.07 8.58 -1.47
C ILE A 107 -6.52 8.72 -0.04
N GLU A 108 -7.39 8.67 0.97
CA GLU A 108 -7.00 8.72 2.39
C GLU A 108 -6.12 7.52 2.78
N GLU A 109 -6.47 6.34 2.28
CA GLU A 109 -5.69 5.12 2.50
C GLU A 109 -4.35 5.16 1.77
N TRP A 110 -4.31 5.76 0.57
CA TRP A 110 -3.05 6.01 -0.13
C TRP A 110 -2.13 6.97 0.63
N GLN A 111 -2.68 7.99 1.28
CA GLN A 111 -1.89 8.87 2.16
C GLN A 111 -1.31 8.09 3.33
N LEU A 112 -2.08 7.18 3.93
CA LEU A 112 -1.60 6.28 4.98
C LEU A 112 -0.45 5.39 4.45
N VAL A 113 -0.62 4.77 3.28
CA VAL A 113 0.39 3.92 2.65
C VAL A 113 1.70 4.68 2.43
N LEU A 114 1.61 5.90 1.91
CA LEU A 114 2.77 6.77 1.70
C LEU A 114 3.41 7.17 3.03
N LEU A 115 2.61 7.58 4.02
CA LEU A 115 3.10 7.98 5.34
C LEU A 115 3.93 6.88 6.01
N TRP A 116 3.49 5.62 5.93
CA TRP A 116 4.21 4.49 6.53
C TRP A 116 5.37 3.96 5.70
N SER A 117 5.40 4.23 4.39
CA SER A 117 6.50 3.80 3.53
C SER A 117 7.64 4.82 3.46
N LEU A 118 7.36 6.12 3.61
CA LEU A 118 8.37 7.19 3.59
C LEU A 118 9.54 7.04 4.59
N PRO A 119 9.37 6.52 5.83
CA PRO A 119 10.47 6.33 6.76
C PRO A 119 11.63 5.49 6.23
N VAL A 120 11.39 4.58 5.27
CA VAL A 120 12.47 3.79 4.67
C VAL A 120 13.50 4.67 3.95
N ILE A 121 13.05 5.73 3.29
CA ILE A 121 13.91 6.69 2.58
C ILE A 121 14.76 7.46 3.58
N LEU A 122 14.13 7.97 4.65
CA LEU A 122 14.83 8.71 5.68
C LEU A 122 15.89 7.85 6.40
N LEU A 123 15.57 6.59 6.69
CA LEU A 123 16.51 5.66 7.32
C LEU A 123 17.72 5.37 6.43
N ASP A 124 17.50 5.07 5.15
CA ASP A 124 18.62 4.84 4.20
C ASP A 124 19.46 6.10 3.99
N GLU A 125 18.85 7.28 3.94
CA GLU A 125 19.57 8.53 3.78
C GLU A 125 20.41 8.88 5.02
N VAL A 126 19.90 8.62 6.22
CA VAL A 126 20.67 8.77 7.48
C VAL A 126 21.83 7.78 7.54
N LEU A 127 21.68 6.56 7.02
CA LEU A 127 22.77 5.57 6.98
C LEU A 127 23.87 5.91 5.96
N LYS A 128 23.55 6.72 4.94
CA LYS A 128 24.52 7.17 3.93
C LYS A 128 25.30 8.42 4.34
N LEU A 129 24.87 9.15 5.38
CA LEU A 129 25.59 10.30 5.97
C LEU A 129 26.76 9.83 6.84
#